data_AF-A0A8D8FRZ9-F1
#
_entry.id   AF-A0A8D8FRZ9-F1
#
_cell.length_a   1.000
_cell.length_b   1.000
_cell.length_c   1.000
_cell.angle_alpha   90.00
_cell.angle_beta   90.00
_cell.angle_gamma   90.00
#
_symmetry.space_group_name_H-M   'P 1'
#
loop_
_entity.id
_entity.type
_entity.pdbx_description
1 polymer ?
#
loop_
_entity_poly.entity_id
_entity_poly.type
_entity_poly.pdbx_seq_one_letter_code
_entity_poly.pdbx_strand_id
1 'polypeptide(L)'
;MTKITTPLVVRYRDATYDLAEFAHKHPGGINTLKGLHNQDMQERFERTPGHSEAARYLMKEYRICDKNNNNNNNDGGSNDHQKDEAGHGKNGLGKSNGMRPEKRGTSNGDIPHPTDDSMEHLVDWSRPMLVQIPTLGKHYVEWVNKPVDRQLRLFGPAWLENLTKTPWWVVPTFWIPAIMYIVHVGVRQHLVPEPTLLDHLTPTVFGCLAIGVAIWSLLEYSLHRWVFHLDPKDNRFLHTFHFLMHGLHHKVPFDPYRLVFPPVPAVGLASFFYQPVRLLLPYPQIMVAGGLIGYLAYDMIHYYIHYGSPNGGHLYHMKRYHYQHHFVYHELGFGISSTVWDKVFGTPIFLRKLKYLLKW
;
A
#
# COMPACT_ATOMS: atom_id res chain seq x y z
N MET A 1 10.78 -14.38 -10.07
CA MET A 1 10.88 -14.63 -8.62
C MET A 1 10.75 -16.12 -8.39
N THR A 2 11.80 -16.76 -7.91
CA THR A 2 11.79 -18.18 -7.52
C THR A 2 10.94 -18.30 -6.26
N LYS A 3 9.77 -18.94 -6.36
CA LYS A 3 9.00 -19.32 -5.16
C LYS A 3 9.92 -20.19 -4.30
N ILE A 4 10.04 -19.84 -3.02
CA ILE A 4 10.66 -20.75 -2.06
C ILE A 4 9.73 -21.97 -2.00
N THR A 5 10.17 -23.07 -2.59
CA THR A 5 9.43 -24.34 -2.60
C THR A 5 9.53 -25.07 -1.27
N THR A 6 10.38 -24.58 -0.35
CA THR A 6 10.50 -25.11 1.01
C THR A 6 9.54 -24.39 1.96
N PRO A 7 8.70 -25.14 2.70
CA PRO A 7 7.82 -24.55 3.70
C PRO A 7 8.64 -23.79 4.76
N LEU A 8 8.13 -22.67 5.25
CA LEU A 8 8.74 -21.91 6.36
C LEU A 8 7.70 -21.77 7.46
N VAL A 9 7.46 -22.87 8.16
CA VAL A 9 6.49 -22.96 9.23
C VAL A 9 7.14 -22.50 10.53
N VAL A 10 6.49 -21.58 11.25
CA VAL A 10 6.97 -21.01 12.52
C VAL A 10 5.84 -21.00 13.54
N ARG A 11 6.18 -21.14 14.83
CA ARG A 11 5.22 -20.94 15.92
C ARG A 11 5.42 -19.56 16.54
N TYR A 12 4.31 -18.85 16.78
CA TYR A 12 4.31 -17.60 17.51
C TYR A 12 3.08 -17.56 18.41
N ARG A 13 3.31 -17.53 19.73
CA ARG A 13 2.26 -17.72 20.74
C ARG A 13 1.52 -19.04 20.47
N ASP A 14 0.18 -19.02 20.50
CA ASP A 14 -0.68 -20.21 20.34
C ASP A 14 -1.05 -20.50 18.88
N ALA A 15 -0.29 -20.00 17.91
CA ALA A 15 -0.59 -20.15 16.49
C ALA A 15 0.65 -20.50 15.65
N THR A 16 0.38 -21.16 14.54
CA THR A 16 1.36 -21.58 13.54
C THR A 16 1.17 -20.78 12.26
N TYR A 17 2.26 -20.42 11.60
CA TYR A 17 2.26 -19.57 10.41
C TYR A 17 3.18 -20.15 9.34
N ASP A 18 2.78 -20.09 8.07
CA ASP A 18 3.63 -20.43 6.92
C ASP A 18 4.10 -19.15 6.21
N LEU A 19 5.37 -18.81 6.42
CA LEU A 19 5.99 -17.60 5.90
C LEU A 19 6.71 -17.83 4.57
N ALA A 20 6.57 -18.99 3.91
CA ALA A 20 7.32 -19.30 2.69
C ALA A 20 7.08 -18.27 1.58
N GLU A 21 5.82 -17.88 1.36
CA GLU A 21 5.46 -16.85 0.38
C GLU A 21 5.77 -15.43 0.88
N PHE A 22 5.82 -15.20 2.20
CA PHE A 22 6.18 -13.90 2.76
C PHE A 22 7.69 -13.62 2.74
N ALA A 23 8.52 -14.66 2.76
CA ALA A 23 9.93 -14.53 3.11
C ALA A 23 10.74 -13.57 2.20
N HIS A 24 10.39 -13.48 0.92
CA HIS A 24 10.99 -12.55 -0.05
C HIS A 24 10.41 -11.12 0.05
N LYS A 25 9.22 -10.99 0.64
CA LYS A 25 8.55 -9.70 0.93
C LYS A 25 8.97 -9.14 2.28
N HIS A 26 9.58 -9.95 3.14
CA HIS A 26 9.92 -9.58 4.50
C HIS A 26 10.82 -8.33 4.55
N PRO A 27 10.42 -7.25 5.25
CA PRO A 27 11.19 -6.01 5.29
C PRO A 27 12.61 -6.17 5.84
N GLY A 28 12.79 -7.10 6.79
CA GLY A 28 14.09 -7.45 7.36
C GLY A 28 14.95 -8.36 6.46
N GLY A 29 14.47 -8.74 5.27
CA GLY A 29 15.18 -9.62 4.34
C GLY A 29 15.08 -11.11 4.70
N ILE A 30 15.15 -11.97 3.67
CA ILE A 30 15.03 -13.43 3.77
C ILE A 30 16.12 -14.05 4.65
N ASN A 31 17.32 -13.47 4.66
CA ASN A 31 18.43 -13.99 5.45
C ASN A 31 18.17 -13.90 6.96
N THR A 32 17.27 -13.03 7.41
CA THR A 32 16.84 -12.99 8.81
C THR A 32 15.88 -14.13 9.17
N LEU A 33 15.23 -14.77 8.21
CA LEU A 33 14.29 -15.87 8.49
C LEU A 33 14.97 -17.25 8.52
N LYS A 34 16.26 -17.32 8.18
CA LYS A 34 17.03 -18.56 8.18
C LYS A 34 17.03 -19.22 9.55
N GLY A 35 16.83 -20.53 9.57
CA GLY A 35 16.83 -21.36 10.78
C GLY A 35 15.55 -21.28 11.60
N LEU A 36 14.51 -20.56 11.16
CA LEU A 36 13.24 -20.46 11.89
C LEU A 36 12.25 -21.61 11.58
N HIS A 37 12.49 -22.41 10.55
CA HIS A 37 11.57 -23.50 10.21
C HIS A 37 11.40 -24.48 11.39
N ASN A 38 10.15 -24.72 11.78
CA ASN A 38 9.72 -25.49 12.95
C ASN A 38 10.26 -24.96 14.30
N GLN A 39 10.59 -23.67 14.38
CA GLN A 39 11.00 -23.02 15.63
C GLN A 39 9.91 -22.11 16.19
N ASP A 40 10.00 -21.86 17.50
CA ASP A 40 9.26 -20.79 18.14
C ASP A 40 10.00 -19.47 17.94
N MET A 41 9.31 -18.48 17.38
CA MET A 41 9.89 -17.17 17.09
C MET A 41 9.49 -16.09 18.09
N GLN A 42 8.78 -16.40 19.18
CA GLN A 42 8.26 -15.40 20.12
C GLN A 42 9.34 -14.47 20.66
N GLU A 43 10.41 -15.01 21.25
CA GLU A 43 11.52 -14.20 21.76
C GLU A 43 12.11 -13.32 20.66
N ARG A 44 12.36 -13.88 19.48
CA ARG A 44 12.99 -13.18 18.36
C ARG A 44 12.10 -12.07 17.79
N PHE A 45 10.80 -12.29 17.76
CA PHE A 45 9.81 -11.38 17.19
C PHE A 45 9.49 -10.22 18.14
N GLU A 46 9.50 -10.48 19.46
CA GLU A 46 9.21 -9.49 20.50
C GLU A 46 10.48 -8.75 20.99
N ARG A 47 11.68 -9.24 20.66
CA ARG A 47 12.96 -8.62 21.07
C ARG A 47 13.09 -7.16 20.61
N THR A 48 13.32 -6.27 21.58
CA THR A 48 13.46 -4.82 21.40
C THR A 48 14.40 -4.42 20.24
N PRO A 49 13.97 -3.51 19.34
CA PRO A 49 12.76 -2.68 19.41
C PRO A 49 11.42 -3.40 19.10
N GLY A 50 11.41 -4.70 18.86
CA GLY A 50 10.21 -5.47 18.54
C GLY A 50 9.70 -5.17 17.12
N HIS A 51 8.80 -6.00 16.62
CA HIS A 51 8.06 -5.70 15.39
C HIS A 51 6.98 -4.65 15.66
N SER A 52 6.62 -3.86 14.64
CA SER A 52 5.54 -2.87 14.72
C SER A 52 4.17 -3.54 14.76
N GLU A 53 3.13 -2.79 15.14
CA GLU A 53 1.74 -3.26 15.05
C GLU A 53 1.36 -3.64 13.62
N ALA A 54 1.80 -2.88 12.62
CA ALA A 54 1.59 -3.22 11.21
C ALA A 54 2.21 -4.58 10.82
N ALA A 55 3.39 -4.91 11.35
CA ALA A 55 4.02 -6.21 11.11
C ALA A 55 3.32 -7.35 11.85
N ARG A 56 2.88 -7.14 13.10
CA ARG A 56 2.01 -8.08 13.84
C ARG A 56 0.72 -8.36 13.09
N TYR A 57 0.16 -7.30 12.53
CA TYR A 57 -1.07 -7.34 11.77
C TYR A 57 -0.92 -8.17 10.49
N LEU A 58 0.05 -7.81 9.65
CA LEU A 58 0.36 -8.51 8.41
C LEU A 58 0.68 -10.00 8.62
N MET A 59 1.33 -10.35 9.73
CA MET A 59 1.64 -11.74 10.07
C MET A 59 0.38 -12.63 10.15
N LYS A 60 -0.78 -12.08 10.53
CA LYS A 60 -2.04 -12.83 10.63
C LYS A 60 -2.49 -13.42 9.28
N GLU A 61 -2.11 -12.82 8.14
CA GLU A 61 -2.40 -13.33 6.79
C GLU A 61 -1.82 -14.72 6.54
N TYR A 62 -0.71 -15.04 7.22
CA TYR A 62 0.05 -16.26 7.00
C TYR A 62 -0.26 -17.35 8.04
N ARG A 63 -1.29 -17.15 8.87
CA ARG A 63 -1.69 -18.14 9.88
C ARG A 63 -2.23 -19.40 9.20
N ILE A 64 -1.74 -20.56 9.64
CA ILE A 64 -2.32 -21.85 9.26
C ILE A 64 -3.58 -22.05 10.10
N CYS A 65 -4.74 -22.05 9.46
CA CYS A 65 -5.98 -22.46 10.11
C CYS A 65 -6.12 -23.98 9.99
N ASP A 66 -6.11 -24.69 11.12
CA ASP A 66 -6.43 -26.11 11.14
C ASP A 66 -7.87 -26.31 10.65
N LYS A 67 -8.04 -26.90 9.46
CA LYS A 67 -9.36 -27.26 8.92
C LYS A 67 -10.04 -28.43 9.66
N ASN A 68 -9.49 -28.88 10.79
CA ASN A 68 -9.88 -30.13 11.46
C ASN A 68 -10.60 -29.92 12.79
N ASN A 69 -11.66 -29.10 12.84
CA ASN A 69 -12.57 -29.17 13.99
C ASN A 69 -14.06 -28.87 13.71
N ASN A 70 -14.53 -28.97 12.46
CA ASN A 70 -15.95 -28.79 12.14
C ASN A 70 -16.60 -29.98 11.39
N ASN A 71 -15.98 -31.16 11.39
CA ASN A 71 -16.55 -32.37 10.76
C ASN A 71 -16.62 -33.57 11.71
N ASN A 72 -16.94 -33.34 12.98
CA ASN A 72 -17.40 -34.38 13.88
C ASN A 72 -18.61 -33.84 14.64
N ASN A 73 -19.77 -33.84 13.98
CA ASN A 73 -21.04 -34.23 14.60
C ASN A 73 -22.12 -34.33 13.52
N ASN A 74 -22.83 -35.46 13.58
CA ASN A 74 -24.02 -35.83 12.82
C ASN A 74 -23.78 -36.34 11.39
N ASP A 75 -23.34 -37.59 11.31
CA ASP A 75 -24.08 -38.55 10.48
C ASP A 75 -24.20 -39.88 11.24
N GLY A 76 -25.44 -40.26 11.54
CA GLY A 76 -25.77 -41.53 12.16
C GLY A 76 -27.07 -41.48 12.96
N GLY A 77 -28.20 -41.78 12.31
CA GLY A 77 -29.41 -42.15 13.04
C GLY A 77 -30.71 -41.79 12.34
N SER A 78 -31.08 -42.59 11.35
CA SER A 78 -32.44 -42.71 10.81
C SER A 78 -33.48 -42.87 11.93
N ASN A 79 -34.62 -42.18 11.84
CA ASN A 79 -35.94 -42.80 11.87
C ASN A 79 -37.05 -41.77 11.62
N ASP A 80 -37.83 -42.08 10.59
CA ASP A 80 -39.07 -41.44 10.18
C ASP A 80 -40.24 -41.98 11.02
N HIS A 81 -41.33 -41.20 11.02
CA HIS A 81 -42.69 -41.47 11.53
C HIS A 81 -42.93 -41.31 13.04
N GLN A 82 -43.68 -40.26 13.42
CA GLN A 82 -45.11 -40.42 13.72
C GLN A 82 -45.87 -39.09 13.77
N LYS A 83 -47.15 -39.18 13.38
CA LYS A 83 -48.19 -38.15 13.27
C LYS A 83 -48.55 -37.51 14.61
N ASP A 84 -48.98 -36.24 14.58
CA ASP A 84 -49.94 -35.71 15.57
C ASP A 84 -51.05 -34.92 14.86
N GLU A 85 -52.29 -35.33 15.14
CA GLU A 85 -53.54 -34.73 14.68
C GLU A 85 -54.02 -33.60 15.61
N ALA A 86 -54.76 -32.70 14.97
CA ALA A 86 -55.60 -31.60 15.42
C ALA A 86 -56.14 -31.58 16.87
N GLY A 87 -56.22 -30.38 17.44
CA GLY A 87 -57.03 -30.08 18.62
C GLY A 87 -57.27 -28.58 18.85
N HIS A 88 -58.47 -28.13 18.47
CA HIS A 88 -58.98 -26.76 18.40
C HIS A 88 -59.42 -26.19 19.78
N GLY A 89 -59.33 -24.88 20.04
CA GLY A 89 -59.99 -24.32 21.25
C GLY A 89 -59.77 -22.84 21.68
N LYS A 90 -60.42 -21.90 20.97
CA LYS A 90 -61.14 -20.68 21.45
C LYS A 90 -60.50 -19.58 22.34
N ASN A 91 -60.52 -18.38 21.75
CA ASN A 91 -61.10 -17.08 22.17
C ASN A 91 -60.79 -16.39 23.52
N GLY A 92 -60.39 -15.12 23.44
CA GLY A 92 -60.64 -14.10 24.48
C GLY A 92 -59.94 -12.75 24.24
N LEU A 93 -60.69 -11.72 23.84
CA LEU A 93 -60.24 -10.32 23.72
C LEU A 93 -59.99 -9.66 25.09
N GLY A 94 -59.03 -8.73 25.16
CA GLY A 94 -58.93 -7.75 26.26
C GLY A 94 -57.80 -6.72 26.06
N LYS A 95 -58.18 -5.46 25.82
CA LYS A 95 -57.30 -4.27 25.83
C LYS A 95 -56.87 -3.93 27.27
N SER A 96 -55.63 -3.48 27.48
CA SER A 96 -55.32 -2.23 28.21
C SER A 96 -53.81 -1.99 28.37
N ASN A 97 -53.43 -0.72 28.29
CA ASN A 97 -52.13 -0.11 28.60
C ASN A 97 -51.52 -0.59 29.94
N GLY A 98 -50.19 -0.70 29.99
CA GLY A 98 -49.46 -0.91 31.24
C GLY A 98 -47.95 -0.92 31.05
N MET A 99 -47.30 0.11 31.58
CA MET A 99 -45.85 0.32 31.69
C MET A 99 -45.15 -0.76 32.54
N ARG A 100 -43.85 -0.99 32.26
CA ARG A 100 -42.79 -1.74 33.01
C ARG A 100 -42.80 -3.29 32.93
N PRO A 101 -41.70 -4.02 33.24
CA PRO A 101 -40.29 -3.66 33.48
C PRO A 101 -39.27 -4.57 32.73
N GLU A 102 -37.97 -4.32 32.95
CA GLU A 102 -36.83 -5.17 32.59
C GLU A 102 -37.05 -6.67 32.81
N LYS A 103 -36.60 -7.49 31.85
CA LYS A 103 -36.28 -8.91 32.06
C LYS A 103 -34.95 -9.26 31.39
N ARG A 104 -33.98 -9.60 32.24
CA ARG A 104 -32.82 -10.45 31.92
C ARG A 104 -33.32 -11.72 31.22
N GLY A 105 -32.67 -12.05 30.10
CA GLY A 105 -32.87 -13.28 29.35
C GLY A 105 -31.54 -13.84 28.87
N THR A 106 -31.03 -14.81 29.63
CA THR A 106 -30.26 -16.00 29.22
C THR A 106 -29.00 -15.81 28.38
N SER A 107 -27.87 -16.01 29.07
CA SER A 107 -26.56 -16.30 28.51
C SER A 107 -26.60 -17.58 27.68
N ASN A 108 -26.38 -17.44 26.36
CA ASN A 108 -25.77 -18.49 25.55
C ASN A 108 -24.35 -18.02 25.22
N GLY A 109 -23.39 -18.91 25.39
CA GLY A 109 -21.98 -18.60 25.52
C GLY A 109 -21.43 -17.78 24.36
N ASP A 110 -21.16 -16.50 24.65
CA ASP A 110 -20.26 -15.68 23.87
C ASP A 110 -18.87 -16.28 24.03
N ILE A 111 -18.44 -17.06 23.03
CA ILE A 111 -17.02 -17.21 22.75
C ILE A 111 -16.52 -15.78 22.53
N PRO A 112 -15.55 -15.28 23.30
CA PRO A 112 -15.00 -13.97 23.05
C PRO A 112 -14.35 -14.05 21.67
N HIS A 113 -15.02 -13.51 20.64
CA HIS A 113 -14.30 -13.06 19.47
C HIS A 113 -13.26 -12.09 20.04
N PRO A 114 -11.95 -12.37 19.89
CA PRO A 114 -10.95 -11.35 20.16
C PRO A 114 -11.41 -10.16 19.32
N THR A 115 -11.54 -8.99 19.94
CA THR A 115 -11.92 -7.77 19.24
C THR A 115 -11.13 -7.74 17.93
N ASP A 116 -11.85 -7.72 16.82
CA ASP A 116 -11.22 -7.77 15.51
C ASP A 116 -10.58 -6.41 15.23
N ASP A 117 -9.47 -6.16 15.92
CA ASP A 117 -8.67 -4.93 15.84
C ASP A 117 -8.07 -4.76 14.42
N SER A 118 -8.31 -5.70 13.50
CA SER A 118 -7.96 -5.60 12.09
C SER A 118 -8.78 -4.53 11.36
N MET A 119 -10.01 -4.26 11.81
CA MET A 119 -11.02 -3.48 11.10
C MET A 119 -11.35 -4.01 9.69
N GLU A 120 -10.96 -5.25 9.34
CA GLU A 120 -11.22 -5.78 7.99
C GLU A 120 -12.69 -6.10 7.76
N HIS A 121 -13.45 -6.34 8.83
CA HIS A 121 -14.91 -6.47 8.75
C HIS A 121 -15.62 -5.18 8.30
N LEU A 122 -14.93 -4.03 8.27
CA LEU A 122 -15.51 -2.76 7.79
C LEU A 122 -15.68 -2.73 6.27
N VAL A 123 -15.03 -3.63 5.53
CA VAL A 123 -15.12 -3.72 4.07
C VAL A 123 -15.35 -5.16 3.61
N ASP A 124 -16.06 -5.32 2.50
CA ASP A 124 -16.18 -6.58 1.79
C ASP A 124 -15.09 -6.66 0.70
N TRP A 125 -14.07 -7.47 0.97
CA TRP A 125 -12.94 -7.73 0.07
C TRP A 125 -13.33 -8.40 -1.26
N SER A 126 -14.50 -9.02 -1.33
CA SER A 126 -15.03 -9.62 -2.58
C SER A 126 -15.64 -8.59 -3.53
N ARG A 127 -15.89 -7.37 -3.03
CA ARG A 127 -16.54 -6.28 -3.76
C ARG A 127 -15.56 -5.18 -4.16
N PRO A 128 -15.92 -4.32 -5.13
CA PRO A 128 -15.13 -3.14 -5.48
C PRO A 128 -14.92 -2.24 -4.27
N MET A 129 -13.66 -1.90 -3.99
CA MET A 129 -13.25 -1.15 -2.80
C MET A 129 -13.63 0.34 -2.92
N LEU A 130 -13.61 0.91 -4.13
CA LEU A 130 -13.75 2.35 -4.30
C LEU A 130 -15.10 2.90 -3.80
N VAL A 131 -16.17 2.11 -3.87
CA VAL A 131 -17.50 2.50 -3.36
C VAL A 131 -17.63 2.33 -1.84
N GLN A 132 -16.72 1.56 -1.22
CA GLN A 132 -16.70 1.25 0.21
C GLN A 132 -15.80 2.23 0.99
N ILE A 133 -14.73 2.75 0.38
CA ILE A 133 -13.81 3.71 1.03
C ILE A 133 -14.53 4.90 1.70
N PRO A 134 -15.50 5.57 1.04
CA PRO A 134 -16.22 6.70 1.64
C PRO A 134 -17.04 6.36 2.89
N THR A 135 -17.23 5.08 3.24
CA THR A 135 -18.06 4.67 4.38
C THR A 135 -17.24 4.34 5.62
N LEU A 136 -15.90 4.34 5.54
CA LEU A 136 -15.01 4.00 6.64
C LEU A 136 -14.98 5.06 7.78
N GLY A 137 -15.33 6.31 7.46
CA GLY A 137 -15.41 7.39 8.46
C GLY A 137 -14.10 7.53 9.25
N LYS A 138 -14.22 7.69 10.57
CA LYS A 138 -13.09 7.84 11.50
C LYS A 138 -12.09 6.67 11.51
N HIS A 139 -12.49 5.50 11.01
CA HIS A 139 -11.63 4.31 10.98
C HIS A 139 -10.71 4.26 9.75
N TYR A 140 -10.91 5.15 8.77
CA TYR A 140 -10.18 5.13 7.51
C TYR A 140 -8.66 5.17 7.68
N VAL A 141 -8.13 6.14 8.43
CA VAL A 141 -6.68 6.37 8.57
C VAL A 141 -5.99 5.19 9.25
N GLU A 142 -6.63 4.61 10.25
CA GLU A 142 -6.08 3.44 10.93
C GLU A 142 -6.20 2.19 10.05
N TRP A 143 -7.29 2.02 9.30
CA TRP A 143 -7.50 0.86 8.42
C TRP A 143 -6.54 0.86 7.22
N VAL A 144 -6.29 2.03 6.60
CA VAL A 144 -5.45 2.14 5.40
C VAL A 144 -3.97 1.91 5.69
N ASN A 145 -3.51 2.26 6.89
CA ASN A 145 -2.13 2.06 7.35
C ASN A 145 -1.86 0.67 7.96
N LYS A 146 -2.86 -0.23 7.93
CA LYS A 146 -2.70 -1.64 8.31
C LYS A 146 -2.51 -2.49 7.05
N PRO A 147 -1.26 -2.78 6.63
CA PRO A 147 -0.99 -3.44 5.36
C PRO A 147 -1.48 -4.88 5.35
N VAL A 148 -1.92 -5.35 4.18
CA VAL A 148 -2.31 -6.74 3.92
C VAL A 148 -1.62 -7.26 2.65
N ASP A 149 -1.46 -8.58 2.55
CA ASP A 149 -0.97 -9.26 1.34
C ASP A 149 -2.13 -9.95 0.62
N ARG A 150 -3.04 -9.15 0.07
CA ARG A 150 -4.27 -9.63 -0.59
C ARG A 150 -4.49 -8.95 -1.94
N GLN A 151 -5.23 -9.61 -2.81
CA GLN A 151 -5.77 -8.93 -4.00
C GLN A 151 -6.90 -7.98 -3.58
N LEU A 152 -6.81 -6.75 -4.07
CA LEU A 152 -7.84 -5.72 -3.91
C LEU A 152 -8.44 -5.42 -5.28
N ARG A 153 -9.72 -5.09 -5.36
CA ARG A 153 -10.39 -4.66 -6.60
C ARG A 153 -10.93 -3.26 -6.42
N LEU A 154 -10.65 -2.33 -7.34
CA LEU A 154 -11.15 -0.95 -7.26
C LEU A 154 -12.54 -0.82 -7.90
N PHE A 155 -12.76 -1.44 -9.06
CA PHE A 155 -13.96 -1.25 -9.88
C PHE A 155 -14.69 -2.57 -10.21
N GLY A 156 -16.02 -2.50 -10.30
CA GLY A 156 -16.89 -3.64 -10.62
C GLY A 156 -16.76 -4.17 -12.05
N PRO A 157 -16.66 -3.33 -13.09
CA PRO A 157 -16.38 -3.80 -14.44
C PRO A 157 -14.90 -4.18 -14.61
N ALA A 158 -14.61 -5.33 -15.23
CA ALA A 158 -13.24 -5.83 -15.40
C ALA A 158 -12.37 -4.94 -16.30
N TRP A 159 -12.95 -4.32 -17.33
CA TRP A 159 -12.22 -3.43 -18.22
C TRP A 159 -11.71 -2.17 -17.47
N LEU A 160 -12.55 -1.60 -16.59
CA LEU A 160 -12.18 -0.43 -15.80
C LEU A 160 -11.16 -0.78 -14.72
N GLU A 161 -11.31 -1.95 -14.10
CA GLU A 161 -10.32 -2.49 -13.18
C GLU A 161 -8.93 -2.65 -13.83
N ASN A 162 -8.88 -3.13 -15.07
CA ASN A 162 -7.62 -3.29 -15.79
C ASN A 162 -6.93 -1.95 -16.09
N LEU A 163 -7.66 -0.84 -16.24
CA LEU A 163 -7.09 0.49 -16.41
C LEU A 163 -6.39 1.01 -15.13
N THR A 164 -6.66 0.40 -13.98
CA THR A 164 -5.98 0.75 -12.71
C THR A 164 -4.66 0.04 -12.50
N LYS A 165 -4.34 -0.94 -13.34
CA LYS A 165 -3.16 -1.79 -13.23
C LYS A 165 -2.08 -1.28 -14.17
N THR A 166 -1.01 -0.74 -13.61
CA THR A 166 0.11 -0.17 -14.36
C THR A 166 1.37 -1.00 -14.09
N PRO A 167 1.76 -1.91 -15.00
CA PRO A 167 3.08 -2.55 -14.92
C PRO A 167 4.20 -1.51 -14.96
N TRP A 168 5.27 -1.73 -14.19
CA TRP A 168 6.37 -0.76 -14.06
C TRP A 168 6.95 -0.28 -15.39
N TRP A 169 7.04 -1.17 -16.40
CA TRP A 169 7.67 -0.87 -17.69
C TRP A 169 6.81 0.04 -18.58
N VAL A 170 5.51 0.20 -18.28
CA VAL A 170 4.63 1.13 -19.00
C VAL A 170 5.10 2.57 -18.81
N VAL A 171 5.53 2.93 -17.60
CA VAL A 171 5.98 4.28 -17.24
C VAL A 171 7.20 4.72 -18.09
N PRO A 172 8.35 4.03 -18.11
CA PRO A 172 9.48 4.41 -18.95
C PRO A 172 9.16 4.32 -20.45
N THR A 173 8.37 3.33 -20.88
CA THR A 173 7.99 3.19 -22.31
C THR A 173 7.23 4.41 -22.81
N PHE A 174 6.36 4.98 -21.97
CA PHE A 174 5.62 6.19 -22.30
C PHE A 174 6.48 7.46 -22.14
N TRP A 175 7.13 7.61 -20.98
CA TRP A 175 7.77 8.86 -20.60
C TRP A 175 9.10 9.12 -21.29
N ILE A 176 9.89 8.10 -21.64
CA ILE A 176 11.18 8.31 -22.32
C ILE A 176 10.97 8.98 -23.69
N PRO A 177 10.11 8.47 -24.60
CA PRO A 177 9.79 9.15 -25.86
C PRO A 177 9.19 10.55 -25.66
N ALA A 178 8.28 10.70 -24.68
CA ALA A 178 7.65 11.99 -24.39
C ALA A 178 8.68 13.04 -23.94
N ILE A 179 9.57 12.68 -23.02
CA ILE A 179 10.66 13.55 -22.54
C ILE A 179 11.56 13.94 -23.71
N MET A 180 12.01 12.99 -24.54
CA MET A 180 12.85 13.28 -25.70
C MET A 180 12.17 14.27 -26.66
N TYR A 181 10.88 14.07 -26.93
CA TYR A 181 10.10 14.97 -27.77
C TYR A 181 9.97 16.37 -27.16
N ILE A 182 9.68 16.47 -25.86
CA ILE A 182 9.56 17.77 -25.16
C ILE A 182 10.90 18.52 -25.16
N VAL A 183 12.02 17.83 -24.96
CA VAL A 183 13.36 18.43 -25.07
C VAL A 183 13.60 18.94 -26.48
N HIS A 184 13.30 18.13 -27.51
CA HIS A 184 13.44 18.53 -28.90
C HIS A 184 12.63 19.79 -29.24
N VAL A 185 11.35 19.84 -28.83
CA VAL A 185 10.49 21.01 -28.99
C VAL A 185 11.07 22.23 -28.25
N GLY A 186 11.58 22.05 -27.04
CA GLY A 186 12.21 23.10 -26.26
C GLY A 186 13.47 23.69 -26.94
N VAL A 187 14.36 22.83 -27.43
CA VAL A 187 15.56 23.25 -28.18
C VAL A 187 15.14 23.99 -29.45
N ARG A 188 14.16 23.44 -30.18
CA ARG A 188 13.67 24.03 -31.44
C ARG A 188 13.11 25.44 -31.25
N GLN A 189 12.29 25.62 -30.22
CA GLN A 189 11.56 26.87 -29.99
C GLN A 189 12.42 27.97 -29.39
N HIS A 190 13.43 27.62 -28.60
CA HIS A 190 14.16 28.60 -27.78
C HIS A 190 15.65 28.74 -28.09
N LEU A 191 16.25 27.76 -28.77
CA LEU A 191 17.69 27.76 -29.06
C LEU A 191 17.95 27.84 -30.57
N VAL A 192 17.52 26.85 -31.34
CA VAL A 192 17.83 26.72 -32.78
C VAL A 192 16.62 26.16 -33.55
N PRO A 193 16.07 26.85 -34.56
CA PRO A 193 14.85 26.43 -35.27
C PRO A 193 14.90 25.07 -35.97
N GLU A 194 16.09 24.64 -36.43
CA GLU A 194 16.32 23.35 -37.07
C GLU A 194 17.53 22.68 -36.39
N PRO A 195 17.33 22.05 -35.21
CA PRO A 195 18.42 21.62 -34.37
C PRO A 195 19.04 20.32 -34.86
N THR A 196 20.37 20.25 -34.81
CA THR A 196 21.15 19.03 -34.98
C THR A 196 21.24 18.26 -33.65
N LEU A 197 21.83 17.05 -33.67
CA LEU A 197 22.07 16.28 -32.45
C LEU A 197 22.97 17.03 -31.44
N LEU A 198 23.92 17.83 -31.90
CA LEU A 198 24.85 18.55 -31.02
C LEU A 198 24.16 19.69 -30.26
N ASP A 199 23.12 20.29 -30.84
CA ASP A 199 22.36 21.39 -30.20
C ASP A 199 21.60 20.93 -28.95
N HIS A 200 21.36 19.63 -28.82
CA HIS A 200 20.73 19.02 -27.64
C HIS A 200 21.74 18.77 -26.50
N LEU A 201 23.05 18.85 -26.77
CA LEU A 201 24.12 18.56 -25.82
C LEU A 201 24.79 19.83 -25.27
N THR A 202 24.10 20.96 -25.34
CA THR A 202 24.65 22.24 -24.86
C THR A 202 24.58 22.35 -23.33
N PRO A 203 25.51 23.11 -22.71
CA PRO A 203 25.46 23.38 -21.26
C PRO A 203 24.13 23.98 -20.80
N THR A 204 23.49 24.80 -21.64
CA THR A 204 22.16 25.37 -21.37
C THR A 204 21.09 24.30 -21.22
N VAL A 205 21.05 23.32 -22.12
CA VAL A 205 20.11 22.20 -22.05
C VAL A 205 20.35 21.39 -20.77
N PHE A 206 21.59 20.99 -20.52
CA PHE A 206 21.94 20.23 -19.30
C PHE A 206 21.62 21.00 -18.02
N GLY A 207 21.89 22.30 -17.97
CA GLY A 207 21.57 23.17 -16.84
C GLY A 207 20.06 23.23 -16.58
N CYS A 208 19.24 23.44 -17.62
CA CYS A 208 17.78 23.47 -17.49
C CYS A 208 17.21 22.12 -17.04
N LEU A 209 17.72 21.01 -17.59
CA LEU A 209 17.34 19.66 -17.16
C LEU A 209 17.69 19.41 -15.69
N ALA A 210 18.89 19.80 -15.25
CA ALA A 210 19.34 19.65 -13.87
C ALA A 210 18.48 20.47 -12.90
N ILE A 211 18.12 21.71 -13.26
CA ILE A 211 17.19 22.54 -12.48
C ILE A 211 15.82 21.84 -12.38
N GLY A 212 15.31 21.30 -13.49
CA GLY A 212 14.07 20.52 -13.49
C GLY A 212 14.11 19.33 -12.53
N VAL A 213 15.19 18.53 -12.56
CA VAL A 213 15.39 17.40 -11.64
C VAL A 213 15.45 17.88 -10.17
N ALA A 214 16.13 18.99 -9.91
CA ALA A 214 16.20 19.56 -8.57
C ALA A 214 14.82 20.01 -8.06
N ILE A 215 14.03 20.70 -8.90
CA ILE A 215 12.64 21.07 -8.60
C ILE A 215 11.80 19.82 -8.34
N TRP A 216 11.94 18.78 -9.18
CA TRP A 216 11.26 17.52 -8.96
C TRP A 216 11.60 16.93 -7.59
N SER A 217 12.86 16.91 -7.17
CA SER A 217 13.23 16.33 -5.88
C SER A 217 12.50 17.00 -4.69
N LEU A 218 12.24 18.31 -4.79
CA LEU A 218 11.46 19.04 -3.80
C LEU A 218 9.96 18.72 -3.94
N LEU A 219 9.45 18.63 -5.17
CA LEU A 219 8.06 18.24 -5.43
C LEU A 219 7.77 16.82 -4.94
N GLU A 220 8.67 15.86 -5.15
CA GLU A 220 8.60 14.50 -4.62
C GLU A 220 8.35 14.52 -3.12
N TYR A 221 9.22 15.20 -2.36
CA TYR A 221 9.07 15.33 -0.92
C TYR A 221 7.75 16.00 -0.54
N SER A 222 7.40 17.08 -1.24
CA SER A 222 6.22 17.89 -0.95
C SER A 222 4.92 17.13 -1.19
N LEU A 223 4.82 16.46 -2.33
CA LEU A 223 3.68 15.63 -2.69
C LEU A 223 3.57 14.45 -1.73
N HIS A 224 4.68 13.77 -1.44
CA HIS A 224 4.65 12.62 -0.55
C HIS A 224 4.20 13.02 0.87
N ARG A 225 4.73 14.12 1.41
CA ARG A 225 4.36 14.58 2.76
C ARG A 225 2.96 15.16 2.86
N TRP A 226 2.60 16.10 1.98
CA TRP A 226 1.39 16.93 2.17
C TRP A 226 0.19 16.49 1.34
N VAL A 227 0.39 15.68 0.30
CA VAL A 227 -0.70 15.19 -0.57
C VAL A 227 -0.93 13.70 -0.36
N PHE A 228 0.12 12.90 -0.39
CA PHE A 228 0.03 11.44 -0.29
C PHE A 228 -0.21 10.97 1.14
N HIS A 229 0.32 11.68 2.14
CA HIS A 229 0.03 11.49 3.57
C HIS A 229 -0.91 12.58 4.14
N LEU A 230 -1.79 13.13 3.31
CA LEU A 230 -2.84 14.04 3.77
C LEU A 230 -3.75 13.30 4.76
N ASP A 231 -3.96 13.87 5.96
CA ASP A 231 -5.03 13.42 6.87
C ASP A 231 -6.41 13.82 6.31
N PRO A 232 -7.22 12.86 5.84
CA PRO A 232 -8.52 13.13 5.24
C PRO A 232 -9.61 13.45 6.27
N LYS A 233 -9.35 13.28 7.58
CA LYS A 233 -10.33 13.42 8.67
C LYS A 233 -11.60 12.63 8.37
N ASP A 234 -12.79 13.17 8.67
CA ASP A 234 -14.08 12.54 8.37
C ASP A 234 -14.64 12.93 6.98
N ASN A 235 -13.80 13.38 6.04
CA ASN A 235 -14.26 13.78 4.71
C ASN A 235 -14.22 12.61 3.72
N ARG A 236 -15.41 12.16 3.32
CA ARG A 236 -15.64 11.04 2.37
C ARG A 236 -14.92 11.20 1.02
N PHE A 237 -14.87 12.42 0.49
CA PHE A 237 -14.17 12.69 -0.76
C PHE A 237 -12.65 12.57 -0.56
N LEU A 238 -12.12 13.14 0.53
CA LEU A 238 -10.70 13.03 0.85
C LEU A 238 -10.27 11.60 1.16
N HIS A 239 -11.12 10.75 1.75
CA HIS A 239 -10.84 9.31 1.89
C HIS A 239 -10.59 8.66 0.53
N THR A 240 -11.46 8.94 -0.44
CA THR A 240 -11.36 8.38 -1.79
C THR A 240 -10.12 8.92 -2.50
N PHE A 241 -9.89 10.23 -2.41
CA PHE A 241 -8.73 10.88 -3.01
C PHE A 241 -7.42 10.34 -2.42
N HIS A 242 -7.26 10.35 -1.10
CA HIS A 242 -6.09 9.81 -0.43
C HIS A 242 -5.87 8.33 -0.78
N PHE A 243 -6.95 7.53 -0.82
CA PHE A 243 -6.85 6.11 -1.16
C PHE A 243 -6.29 5.90 -2.57
N LEU A 244 -6.80 6.65 -3.56
CA LEU A 244 -6.34 6.55 -4.95
C LEU A 244 -4.93 7.09 -5.15
N MET A 245 -4.53 8.13 -4.40
CA MET A 245 -3.21 8.75 -4.54
C MET A 245 -2.10 7.94 -3.87
N HIS A 246 -2.35 7.36 -2.69
CA HIS A 246 -1.30 6.67 -1.94
C HIS A 246 -1.80 5.62 -0.93
N GLY A 247 -2.99 5.79 -0.36
CA GLY A 247 -3.52 4.87 0.64
C GLY A 247 -3.63 3.43 0.15
N LEU A 248 -3.96 3.22 -1.13
CA LEU A 248 -3.97 1.90 -1.77
C LEU A 248 -2.59 1.22 -1.72
N HIS A 249 -1.53 1.98 -1.98
CA HIS A 249 -0.16 1.47 -1.91
C HIS A 249 0.23 1.09 -0.48
N HIS A 250 -0.12 1.89 0.53
CA HIS A 250 0.09 1.51 1.94
C HIS A 250 -0.74 0.29 2.36
N LYS A 251 -1.96 0.15 1.84
CA LYS A 251 -2.85 -0.94 2.19
C LYS A 251 -2.43 -2.28 1.59
N VAL A 252 -2.03 -2.28 0.31
CA VAL A 252 -1.55 -3.49 -0.41
C VAL A 252 -0.15 -3.25 -0.98
N PRO A 253 0.88 -3.11 -0.13
CA PRO A 253 2.23 -2.69 -0.55
C PRO A 253 2.92 -3.68 -1.48
N PHE A 254 2.40 -4.91 -1.58
CA PHE A 254 2.96 -5.96 -2.42
C PHE A 254 2.24 -6.12 -3.77
N ASP A 255 1.25 -5.29 -4.12
CA ASP A 255 0.59 -5.29 -5.44
C ASP A 255 1.47 -4.60 -6.51
N PRO A 256 2.12 -5.36 -7.42
CA PRO A 256 3.10 -4.80 -8.36
C PRO A 256 2.48 -3.94 -9.46
N TYR A 257 1.15 -3.92 -9.57
CA TYR A 257 0.45 -3.14 -10.59
C TYR A 257 -0.11 -1.82 -10.07
N ARG A 258 -0.01 -1.56 -8.75
CA ARG A 258 -0.63 -0.40 -8.10
C ARG A 258 0.35 0.41 -7.25
N LEU A 259 1.61 0.35 -7.64
CA LEU A 259 2.69 1.14 -7.04
C LEU A 259 3.00 2.37 -7.89
N VAL A 260 3.30 2.16 -9.18
CA VAL A 260 3.72 3.25 -10.08
C VAL A 260 2.55 4.11 -10.51
N PHE A 261 2.81 5.39 -10.78
CA PHE A 261 1.75 6.33 -11.10
C PHE A 261 1.27 6.16 -12.56
N PRO A 262 -0.04 5.96 -12.82
CA PRO A 262 -0.52 5.69 -14.17
C PRO A 262 -0.27 6.87 -15.15
N PRO A 263 0.16 6.64 -16.41
CA PRO A 263 0.54 7.72 -17.31
C PRO A 263 -0.57 8.73 -17.63
N VAL A 264 -1.83 8.29 -17.76
CA VAL A 264 -2.95 9.17 -18.12
C VAL A 264 -3.17 10.28 -17.08
N PRO A 265 -3.38 9.99 -15.78
CA PRO A 265 -3.45 11.03 -14.76
C PRO A 265 -2.12 11.78 -14.60
N ALA A 266 -0.98 11.12 -14.82
CA ALA A 266 0.33 11.75 -14.77
C ALA A 266 0.50 12.88 -15.82
N VAL A 267 -0.03 12.71 -17.05
CA VAL A 267 -0.07 13.76 -18.08
C VAL A 267 -0.90 14.97 -17.62
N GLY A 268 -2.02 14.73 -16.93
CA GLY A 268 -2.84 15.78 -16.34
C GLY A 268 -2.06 16.60 -15.31
N LEU A 269 -1.37 15.93 -14.38
CA LEU A 269 -0.52 16.60 -13.38
C LEU A 269 0.67 17.32 -14.03
N ALA A 270 1.35 16.70 -15.00
CA ALA A 270 2.44 17.33 -15.73
C ALA A 270 1.98 18.62 -16.45
N SER A 271 0.79 18.60 -17.04
CA SER A 271 0.17 19.76 -17.69
C SER A 271 -0.18 20.88 -16.70
N PHE A 272 -0.63 20.51 -15.50
CA PHE A 272 -0.88 21.44 -14.40
C PHE A 272 0.41 22.11 -13.91
N PHE A 273 1.45 21.33 -13.59
CA PHE A 273 2.74 21.85 -13.13
C PHE A 273 3.52 22.59 -14.23
N TYR A 274 3.24 22.33 -15.50
CA TYR A 274 3.83 23.07 -16.61
C TYR A 274 3.38 24.54 -16.66
N GLN A 275 2.15 24.88 -16.20
CA GLN A 275 1.64 26.25 -16.28
C GLN A 275 2.51 27.28 -15.54
N PRO A 276 2.84 27.09 -14.24
CA PRO A 276 3.72 28.04 -13.55
C PRO A 276 5.13 28.07 -14.15
N VAL A 277 5.68 26.92 -14.57
CA VAL A 277 6.99 26.85 -15.23
C VAL A 277 7.00 27.71 -16.50
N ARG A 278 5.97 27.59 -17.35
CA ARG A 278 5.80 28.37 -18.58
C ARG A 278 5.71 29.87 -18.33
N LEU A 279 5.05 30.28 -17.25
CA LEU A 279 4.84 31.69 -16.94
C LEU A 279 6.04 32.35 -16.29
N LEU A 280 6.81 31.60 -15.50
CA LEU A 280 7.82 32.16 -14.60
C LEU A 280 9.27 31.91 -15.04
N LEU A 281 9.53 30.87 -15.83
CA LEU A 281 10.89 30.40 -16.11
C LEU A 281 11.22 30.40 -17.61
N PRO A 282 12.47 30.72 -17.99
CA PRO A 282 12.93 30.57 -19.36
C PRO A 282 13.07 29.09 -19.72
N TYR A 283 12.98 28.76 -21.02
CA TYR A 283 13.10 27.38 -21.52
C TYR A 283 12.15 26.37 -20.84
N PRO A 284 10.85 26.68 -20.67
CA PRO A 284 9.97 25.93 -19.78
C PRO A 284 9.77 24.47 -20.20
N GLN A 285 9.84 24.17 -21.51
CA GLN A 285 9.80 22.81 -22.05
C GLN A 285 11.01 21.98 -21.59
N ILE A 286 12.22 22.56 -21.63
CA ILE A 286 13.43 21.85 -21.21
C ILE A 286 13.41 21.65 -19.69
N MET A 287 12.98 22.65 -18.92
CA MET A 287 12.87 22.53 -17.46
C MET A 287 11.82 21.49 -17.04
N VAL A 288 10.63 21.48 -17.65
CA VAL A 288 9.61 20.47 -17.34
C VAL A 288 10.07 19.07 -17.75
N ALA A 289 10.81 18.93 -18.86
CA ALA A 289 11.44 17.67 -19.23
C ALA A 289 12.43 17.20 -18.16
N GLY A 290 13.23 18.10 -17.58
CA GLY A 290 14.08 17.79 -16.43
C GLY A 290 13.27 17.30 -15.22
N GLY A 291 12.15 17.97 -14.92
CA GLY A 291 11.23 17.52 -13.86
C GLY A 291 10.65 16.13 -14.12
N LEU A 292 10.28 15.83 -15.37
CA LEU A 292 9.78 14.53 -15.79
C LEU A 292 10.87 13.43 -15.74
N ILE A 293 12.14 13.76 -16.01
CA ILE A 293 13.28 12.85 -15.78
C ILE A 293 13.38 12.53 -14.28
N GLY A 294 13.27 13.55 -13.43
CA GLY A 294 13.23 13.36 -11.98
C GLY A 294 12.10 12.44 -11.55
N TYR A 295 10.88 12.68 -12.04
CA TYR A 295 9.71 11.84 -11.80
C TYR A 295 9.91 10.40 -12.25
N LEU A 296 10.41 10.19 -13.46
CA LEU A 296 10.67 8.86 -13.98
C LEU A 296 11.70 8.12 -13.11
N ALA A 297 12.77 8.80 -12.71
CA ALA A 297 13.77 8.24 -11.81
C ALA A 297 13.16 7.89 -10.45
N TYR A 298 12.36 8.79 -9.87
CA TYR A 298 11.62 8.55 -8.63
C TYR A 298 10.74 7.30 -8.71
N ASP A 299 9.89 7.19 -9.73
CA ASP A 299 8.89 6.13 -9.83
C ASP A 299 9.58 4.76 -10.03
N MET A 300 10.67 4.74 -10.81
CA MET A 300 11.47 3.54 -11.00
C MET A 300 12.29 3.16 -9.76
N ILE A 301 12.84 4.14 -9.03
CA ILE A 301 13.49 3.90 -7.73
C ILE A 301 12.47 3.33 -6.75
N HIS A 302 11.29 3.92 -6.65
CA HIS A 302 10.20 3.50 -5.77
C HIS A 302 9.81 2.04 -6.05
N TYR A 303 9.56 1.71 -7.32
CA TYR A 303 9.27 0.35 -7.72
C TYR A 303 10.42 -0.61 -7.40
N TYR A 304 11.66 -0.23 -7.70
CA TYR A 304 12.84 -1.06 -7.47
C TYR A 304 13.12 -1.30 -5.99
N ILE A 305 12.88 -0.34 -5.11
CA ILE A 305 13.09 -0.54 -3.68
C ILE A 305 12.02 -1.44 -3.04
N HIS A 306 10.82 -1.55 -3.62
CA HIS A 306 9.83 -2.56 -3.20
C HIS A 306 10.15 -3.96 -3.75
N TYR A 307 10.45 -4.08 -5.05
CA TYR A 307 10.52 -5.39 -5.72
C TYR A 307 11.92 -5.90 -6.06
N GLY A 308 12.93 -5.03 -6.04
CA GLY A 308 14.33 -5.36 -6.31
C GLY A 308 15.09 -5.77 -5.05
N SER A 309 16.30 -6.30 -5.23
CA SER A 309 17.22 -6.63 -4.14
C SER A 309 18.55 -5.87 -4.30
N PRO A 310 18.59 -4.56 -3.96
CA PRO A 310 19.82 -3.79 -4.01
C PRO A 310 20.88 -4.38 -3.06
N ASN A 311 22.15 -4.37 -3.49
CA ASN A 311 23.28 -4.84 -2.70
C ASN A 311 24.15 -3.64 -2.27
N GLY A 312 23.94 -3.14 -1.06
CA GLY A 312 24.68 -1.99 -0.53
C GLY A 312 24.42 -0.67 -1.28
N GLY A 313 25.12 0.39 -0.86
CA GLY A 313 25.02 1.72 -1.49
C GLY A 313 23.69 2.45 -1.24
N HIS A 314 23.39 3.40 -2.13
CA HIS A 314 22.26 4.33 -2.01
C HIS A 314 20.90 3.61 -2.05
N LEU A 315 20.65 2.80 -3.08
CA LEU A 315 19.36 2.10 -3.22
C LEU A 315 19.10 1.10 -2.09
N TYR A 316 20.15 0.49 -1.53
CA TYR A 316 20.02 -0.35 -0.35
C TYR A 316 19.63 0.47 0.89
N HIS A 317 20.24 1.65 1.07
CA HIS A 317 19.87 2.57 2.13
C HIS A 317 18.40 3.01 1.97
N MET A 318 18.01 3.46 0.76
CA MET A 318 16.65 3.92 0.48
C MET A 318 15.62 2.81 0.62
N LYS A 319 15.91 1.56 0.22
CA LYS A 319 15.02 0.42 0.50
C LYS A 319 14.76 0.23 1.98
N ARG A 320 15.82 0.24 2.79
CA ARG A 320 15.68 0.13 4.24
C ARG A 320 14.93 1.32 4.86
N TYR A 321 15.22 2.52 4.37
CA TYR A 321 14.62 3.77 4.82
C TYR A 321 13.12 3.78 4.54
N HIS A 322 12.74 3.48 3.31
CA HIS A 322 11.35 3.47 2.87
C HIS A 322 10.53 2.32 3.49
N TYR A 323 11.15 1.16 3.74
CA TYR A 323 10.49 0.10 4.52
C TYR A 323 10.20 0.52 5.97
N GLN A 324 11.06 1.34 6.59
CA GLN A 324 10.72 1.90 7.90
C GLN A 324 9.56 2.88 7.81
N HIS A 325 9.47 3.69 6.75
CA HIS A 325 8.31 4.53 6.49
C HIS A 325 7.00 3.71 6.38
N HIS A 326 7.00 2.66 5.55
CA HIS A 326 5.82 1.81 5.33
C HIS A 326 5.33 1.04 6.55
N PHE A 327 6.26 0.53 7.37
CA PHE A 327 5.91 -0.46 8.39
C PHE A 327 6.11 0.05 9.82
N VAL A 328 6.74 1.19 10.03
CA VAL A 328 7.10 1.66 11.38
C VAL A 328 6.74 3.15 11.60
N TYR A 329 7.16 4.04 10.70
CA TYR A 329 7.06 5.50 10.88
C TYR A 329 6.37 6.17 9.68
N HIS A 330 5.05 6.09 9.62
CA HIS A 330 4.25 6.68 8.52
C HIS A 330 4.40 8.21 8.40
N GLU A 331 4.71 8.90 9.52
CA GLU A 331 4.85 10.36 9.59
C GLU A 331 6.28 10.87 9.36
N LEU A 332 7.22 9.99 8.98
CA LEU A 332 8.64 10.33 8.73
C LEU A 332 9.12 9.68 7.43
N GLY A 333 10.23 10.15 6.88
CA GLY A 333 10.88 9.51 5.75
C GLY A 333 10.13 9.62 4.43
N PHE A 334 9.73 10.85 4.07
CA PHE A 334 8.99 11.14 2.85
C PHE A 334 9.88 11.16 1.60
N GLY A 335 11.21 11.22 1.75
CA GLY A 335 12.13 11.09 0.62
C GLY A 335 12.22 9.65 0.11
N ILE A 336 11.94 9.43 -1.17
CA ILE A 336 12.04 8.12 -1.84
C ILE A 336 13.33 8.01 -2.64
N SER A 337 13.64 9.04 -3.43
CA SER A 337 14.88 9.13 -4.21
C SER A 337 16.06 9.50 -3.34
N SER A 338 15.86 10.32 -2.31
CA SER A 338 16.92 10.72 -1.37
C SER A 338 16.36 11.24 -0.03
N THR A 339 17.15 11.19 1.04
CA THR A 339 16.76 11.72 2.36
C THR A 339 17.08 13.22 2.53
N VAL A 340 17.42 13.95 1.46
CA VAL A 340 17.93 15.34 1.58
C VAL A 340 16.85 16.23 2.19
N TRP A 341 15.64 16.20 1.64
CA TRP A 341 14.53 17.03 2.11
C TRP A 341 14.01 16.60 3.48
N ASP A 342 14.07 15.31 3.82
CA ASP A 342 13.78 14.88 5.18
C ASP A 342 14.70 15.53 6.22
N LYS A 343 16.00 15.68 5.91
CA LYS A 343 16.94 16.35 6.81
C LYS A 343 16.67 17.86 6.88
N VAL A 344 16.36 18.48 5.75
CA VAL A 344 16.05 19.92 5.68
C VAL A 344 14.78 20.26 6.47
N PHE A 345 13.73 19.44 6.34
CA PHE A 345 12.42 19.70 6.94
C PHE A 345 12.15 18.94 8.25
N GLY A 346 13.17 18.29 8.82
CA GLY A 346 13.09 17.67 10.14
C GLY A 346 12.25 16.39 10.22
N THR A 347 12.17 15.62 9.13
CA THR A 347 11.45 14.32 9.07
C THR A 347 12.35 13.09 8.83
N PRO A 348 13.61 13.01 9.33
CA PRO A 348 14.48 11.88 9.02
C PRO A 348 14.11 10.61 9.79
N ILE A 349 14.26 9.45 9.16
CA ILE A 349 14.29 8.14 9.84
C ILE A 349 15.73 7.73 10.14
N PHE A 350 16.04 7.47 11.41
CA PHE A 350 17.35 6.99 11.82
C PHE A 350 17.45 5.47 11.71
N LEU A 351 18.09 4.99 10.65
CA LEU A 351 18.30 3.56 10.46
C LEU A 351 19.33 2.98 11.43
N ARG A 352 18.98 1.87 12.09
CA ARG A 352 19.92 1.08 12.89
C ARG A 352 21.08 0.57 12.03
N LYS A 353 22.30 0.62 12.56
CA LYS A 353 23.47 -0.06 11.94
C LYS A 353 23.28 -1.58 12.01
N LEU A 354 23.39 -2.25 10.87
CA LEU A 354 23.29 -3.71 10.82
C LEU A 354 24.67 -4.34 10.92
N LYS A 355 24.75 -5.51 11.56
CA LYS A 355 25.98 -6.32 11.60
C LYS A 355 26.29 -6.98 10.25
N TYR A 356 25.26 -7.18 9.41
CA TYR A 356 25.35 -7.78 8.09
C TYR A 356 24.34 -7.13 7.14
N LEU A 357 24.56 -7.28 5.83
CA LEU A 357 23.61 -6.81 4.83
C LEU A 357 22.38 -7.70 4.76
N LEU A 358 21.21 -7.09 4.65
CA LEU A 358 19.96 -7.78 4.36
C LEU A 358 20.01 -8.27 2.91
N LYS A 359 19.40 -9.44 2.69
CA LYS A 359 19.13 -9.97 1.36
C LYS A 359 17.62 -10.10 1.25
N TRP A 360 17.01 -9.58 0.18
CA TRP A 360 15.57 -9.70 -0.04
C TRP A 360 15.27 -10.83 -1.00
#